data_AF-A0A2T4B8Y5-F1
#
_entry.id   AF-A0A2T4B8Y5-F1
#
_cell.length_a   1.000
_cell.length_b   1.000
_cell.length_c   1.000
_cell.angle_alpha   90.00
_cell.angle_beta   90.00
_cell.angle_gamma   90.00
#
_symmetry.space_group_name_H-M   'P 1'
#
loop_
_entity.id
_entity.type
_entity.pdbx_description
1 polymer ?
#
loop_
_entity_poly.entity_id
_entity_poly.type
_entity_poly.pdbx_seq_one_letter_code
_entity_poly.pdbx_strand_id
1 'polypeptide(L)'
;MPDDEEQARGRSRSEVRDEAALSDSDSVESAHSGHSLDEEEKADDLDGHRPALREIRSHTSRTSRERSRPGSARGAATALTQTLSRRETVLSRLRSRPNIQFTHPLAHIPTTEDQIVDFDGPDDPYHPLNWPTHKKVLTTALYGFVTMTATWASSSYSAGTEQVAHEFHVGTQVATLGTTLFLFGFGVGPLLWAPLSEVYGRRIAVMTPMFVAICFSFGSATAKDLQTLMLTRFFGAFFSSAPVTNTGGVLGDLYSPAYRGIAMAGYAMAVVGGPSLGPIVSAAVAEQASLGWRWTEYLTGILQAFVLVIAVLFIDESYPPKLLVYKARRLRHESGNWALHAKFEEWDVNVKDLTKKFLVRPVQLLLTPICFLVALYASFCYGILYMQLGGIPIIFREIRGWNPLNATLPFLCIFLGAVFGCGANVYNQLLYNKAYYAAGNRAVPEKRLPPMMVGSILFSGGQFLLGWTGPRDDIHWIVPCIGLVMLGTGFFTIFQAALNYLVDTFQMYAASAVAANTFLRSCFAGAFPLVVGPMFHNIGVGPGSSITGGFAALLIPVPFFFYRFGKRIRAGSKWSKASVYD
;
A
#
# COMPACT_ATOMS: atom_id res chain seq x y z
N MET A 1 59.91 -46.45 16.28
CA MET A 1 60.89 -45.49 16.83
C MET A 1 60.25 -44.12 16.82
N PRO A 2 60.11 -43.49 18.00
CA PRO A 2 58.87 -43.74 18.77
C PRO A 2 58.43 -42.52 19.64
N ASP A 3 57.68 -42.58 20.75
CA ASP A 3 57.12 -43.67 21.61
C ASP A 3 55.86 -43.18 22.38
N ASP A 4 55.34 -44.02 23.29
CA ASP A 4 54.52 -43.68 24.50
C ASP A 4 53.07 -43.13 24.30
N GLU A 5 52.08 -43.24 25.22
CA GLU A 5 51.61 -44.17 26.29
C GLU A 5 50.26 -43.53 26.80
N GLU A 6 49.47 -43.99 27.80
CA GLU A 6 48.78 -45.25 28.17
C GLU A 6 47.66 -44.80 29.18
N GLN A 7 46.59 -45.52 29.56
CA GLN A 7 46.06 -46.84 29.19
C GLN A 7 44.52 -46.81 29.10
N ALA A 8 43.96 -47.75 28.34
CA ALA A 8 42.56 -48.14 28.23
C ALA A 8 41.78 -48.44 29.53
N ARG A 9 40.44 -48.55 29.39
CA ARG A 9 39.59 -49.65 29.91
C ARG A 9 38.23 -49.65 29.17
N GLY A 10 37.73 -50.74 28.56
CA GLY A 10 38.39 -51.97 28.12
C GLY A 10 37.47 -53.21 28.11
N ARG A 11 37.28 -53.82 26.91
CA ARG A 11 36.77 -55.21 26.68
C ARG A 11 35.29 -55.49 27.07
N SER A 12 34.56 -56.46 26.50
CA SER A 12 34.74 -57.35 25.33
C SER A 12 33.40 -58.06 24.98
N ARG A 13 33.32 -58.70 23.79
CA ARG A 13 32.56 -59.91 23.31
C ARG A 13 31.51 -60.59 24.25
N SER A 14 30.49 -61.32 23.77
CA SER A 14 30.31 -61.99 22.46
C SER A 14 28.84 -62.37 22.14
N GLU A 15 28.61 -62.88 20.92
CA GLU A 15 27.71 -63.98 20.49
C GLU A 15 26.34 -64.21 21.21
N VAL A 16 25.16 -64.13 20.57
CA VAL A 16 24.59 -64.84 19.38
C VAL A 16 23.83 -66.13 19.75
N ARG A 17 22.49 -66.11 19.56
CA ARG A 17 21.55 -67.25 19.35
C ARG A 17 21.26 -68.17 20.56
N ASP A 18 20.12 -68.89 20.66
CA ASP A 18 18.91 -68.99 19.81
C ASP A 18 17.65 -69.33 20.69
N GLU A 19 16.51 -69.56 20.03
CA GLU A 19 15.19 -70.13 20.44
C GLU A 19 15.20 -71.30 21.47
N ALA A 20 14.10 -71.73 22.14
CA ALA A 20 12.74 -71.21 22.46
C ALA A 20 11.96 -72.27 23.32
N ALA A 21 10.87 -71.92 24.04
CA ALA A 21 9.81 -72.86 24.50
C ALA A 21 8.60 -72.19 25.21
N LEU A 22 7.37 -72.59 24.81
CA LEU A 22 6.17 -73.09 25.58
C LEU A 22 5.94 -72.64 27.05
N SER A 23 4.72 -72.45 27.58
CA SER A 23 3.30 -72.58 27.14
C SER A 23 2.45 -71.42 27.76
N ASP A 24 1.13 -71.19 27.58
CA ASP A 24 -0.05 -72.06 27.42
C ASP A 24 -1.24 -71.38 26.67
N SER A 25 -2.40 -72.06 26.60
CA SER A 25 -3.46 -71.90 25.59
C SER A 25 -4.66 -70.97 25.90
N ASP A 26 -5.29 -70.48 24.81
CA ASP A 26 -6.75 -70.27 24.59
C ASP A 26 -7.57 -69.27 25.46
N SER A 27 -8.58 -68.54 24.93
CA SER A 27 -9.11 -68.42 23.54
C SER A 27 -10.04 -67.20 23.35
N VAL A 28 -10.05 -66.61 22.13
CA VAL A 28 -11.24 -66.07 21.36
C VAL A 28 -12.07 -64.90 22.00
N GLU A 29 -12.50 -63.82 21.32
CA GLU A 29 -12.88 -63.56 19.91
C GLU A 29 -12.70 -62.09 19.44
N SER A 30 -12.74 -61.86 18.11
CA SER A 30 -12.98 -60.60 17.34
C SER A 30 -12.44 -59.24 17.89
N ALA A 31 -11.41 -58.59 17.33
CA ALA A 31 -11.16 -58.12 15.95
C ALA A 31 -11.91 -56.84 15.50
N HIS A 32 -11.15 -55.75 15.33
CA HIS A 32 -11.23 -54.87 14.15
C HIS A 32 -9.91 -54.11 13.97
N SER A 33 -9.42 -54.03 12.72
CA SER A 33 -8.12 -53.44 12.37
C SER A 33 -8.22 -51.96 11.99
N GLY A 34 -7.27 -51.15 12.47
CA GLY A 34 -7.03 -49.78 12.01
C GLY A 34 -5.61 -49.68 11.46
N HIS A 35 -5.48 -49.52 10.14
CA HIS A 35 -4.17 -49.43 9.48
C HIS A 35 -3.69 -47.97 9.51
N SER A 36 -2.42 -47.74 9.87
CA SER A 36 -1.84 -46.39 9.95
C SER A 36 -1.25 -45.94 8.60
N LEU A 37 -1.88 -44.96 7.96
CA LEU A 37 -1.38 -44.19 6.82
C LEU A 37 -1.89 -42.74 6.94
N ASP A 38 -1.13 -41.85 7.58
CA ASP A 38 -1.64 -40.50 7.91
C ASP A 38 -0.54 -39.42 8.18
N GLU A 39 0.63 -39.54 7.53
CA GLU A 39 1.74 -38.58 7.69
C GLU A 39 2.14 -37.78 6.42
N GLU A 40 1.78 -38.19 5.20
CA GLU A 40 2.20 -37.48 3.98
C GLU A 40 1.32 -36.25 3.63
N GLU A 41 0.04 -36.22 4.04
CA GLU A 41 -0.92 -35.17 3.62
C GLU A 41 -0.82 -33.83 4.38
N LYS A 42 0.34 -33.53 4.99
CA LYS A 42 0.54 -32.30 5.82
C LYS A 42 1.52 -31.27 5.24
N ALA A 43 2.00 -31.47 4.00
CA ALA A 43 3.06 -30.65 3.41
C ALA A 43 2.60 -29.36 2.70
N ASP A 44 1.52 -29.41 1.91
CA ASP A 44 1.32 -28.43 0.81
C ASP A 44 0.39 -27.24 1.09
N ASP A 45 -0.45 -27.25 2.14
CA ASP A 45 -1.47 -26.20 2.35
C ASP A 45 -0.97 -24.98 3.15
N LEU A 46 0.01 -24.25 2.60
CA LEU A 46 0.59 -23.04 3.20
C LEU A 46 0.79 -21.86 2.22
N ASP A 47 -0.06 -21.70 1.20
CA ASP A 47 -0.05 -20.48 0.38
C ASP A 47 -0.82 -19.30 1.03
N GLY A 48 -0.25 -18.10 0.93
CA GLY A 48 -0.48 -16.94 1.80
C GLY A 48 -1.82 -16.21 1.64
N HIS A 49 -2.80 -16.79 0.96
CA HIS A 49 -4.07 -16.14 0.60
C HIS A 49 -5.32 -16.75 1.25
N ARG A 50 -5.21 -17.82 2.03
CA ARG A 50 -6.35 -18.46 2.72
C ARG A 50 -6.59 -17.86 4.13
N PRO A 51 -7.79 -17.37 4.46
CA PRO A 51 -8.20 -17.16 5.85
C PRO A 51 -8.31 -18.54 6.53
N ALA A 52 -7.55 -18.77 7.61
CA ALA A 52 -7.52 -20.08 8.24
C ALA A 52 -8.89 -20.49 8.83
N LEU A 53 -9.27 -21.76 8.63
CA LEU A 53 -10.51 -22.43 9.10
C LEU A 53 -10.83 -22.25 10.60
N ARG A 54 -9.90 -21.72 11.40
CA ARG A 54 -9.97 -21.59 12.86
C ARG A 54 -10.95 -20.52 13.35
N GLU A 55 -11.34 -19.54 12.52
CA GLU A 55 -12.35 -18.53 12.90
C GLU A 55 -13.80 -19.03 12.69
N ILE A 56 -14.04 -20.06 11.86
CA ILE A 56 -15.41 -20.54 11.56
C ILE A 56 -16.04 -21.33 12.72
N ARG A 57 -15.21 -21.98 13.57
CA ARG A 57 -15.72 -22.85 14.67
C ARG A 57 -16.17 -22.15 15.95
N SER A 58 -16.05 -20.82 16.07
CA SER A 58 -16.30 -20.12 17.35
C SER A 58 -17.74 -19.62 17.59
N HIS A 59 -18.64 -19.74 16.61
CA HIS A 59 -20.01 -19.17 16.70
C HIS A 59 -21.17 -20.16 16.54
N THR A 60 -20.92 -21.47 16.64
CA THR A 60 -21.97 -22.52 16.49
C THR A 60 -22.08 -23.44 17.71
N SER A 61 -22.40 -22.89 18.89
CA SER A 61 -22.97 -23.68 20.00
C SER A 61 -23.76 -22.82 21.01
N ARG A 62 -24.74 -23.45 21.68
CA ARG A 62 -25.54 -22.96 22.83
C ARG A 62 -26.70 -21.95 22.57
N THR A 63 -27.70 -22.38 21.81
CA THR A 63 -29.12 -22.06 22.10
C THR A 63 -30.00 -23.29 21.87
N SER A 64 -30.40 -23.96 22.96
CA SER A 64 -31.28 -25.14 22.89
C SER A 64 -32.26 -25.16 24.06
N ARG A 65 -33.56 -25.06 23.73
CA ARG A 65 -34.74 -25.22 24.62
C ARG A 65 -34.84 -24.26 25.82
N GLU A 66 -35.88 -23.43 25.78
CA GLU A 66 -37.04 -23.71 26.64
C GLU A 66 -38.35 -23.31 25.96
N ARG A 67 -39.50 -23.76 26.51
CA ARG A 67 -40.84 -23.52 25.97
C ARG A 67 -41.49 -22.31 26.64
N SER A 68 -42.24 -21.51 25.89
CA SER A 68 -43.22 -20.56 26.46
C SER A 68 -44.62 -20.77 25.85
N ARG A 69 -45.64 -20.60 26.69
CA ARG A 69 -47.06 -20.50 26.30
C ARG A 69 -47.43 -19.00 26.19
N PRO A 70 -48.46 -18.64 25.41
CA PRO A 70 -48.89 -17.25 25.30
C PRO A 70 -49.54 -16.75 26.60
N GLY A 71 -49.20 -15.53 27.02
CA GLY A 71 -49.81 -14.81 28.14
C GLY A 71 -49.93 -13.32 27.81
N SER A 72 -51.09 -12.72 28.09
CA SER A 72 -51.42 -11.35 27.68
C SER A 72 -51.04 -10.31 28.74
N ALA A 73 -50.31 -9.26 28.34
CA ALA A 73 -50.24 -7.99 29.06
C ALA A 73 -50.19 -6.81 28.07
N ARG A 74 -50.86 -5.70 28.40
CA ARG A 74 -50.89 -4.44 27.62
C ARG A 74 -50.01 -3.40 28.33
N GLY A 75 -49.32 -2.51 27.59
CA GLY A 75 -48.63 -1.38 28.23
C GLY A 75 -47.77 -0.48 27.33
N ALA A 76 -48.35 0.64 26.88
CA ALA A 76 -47.70 1.93 26.57
C ALA A 76 -46.21 1.95 26.12
N ALA A 77 -45.92 1.66 24.84
CA ALA A 77 -44.64 1.98 24.20
C ALA A 77 -44.79 2.48 22.73
N THR A 78 -45.98 2.92 22.33
CA THR A 78 -46.43 2.90 20.92
C THR A 78 -46.77 4.27 20.34
N ALA A 79 -46.13 5.35 20.80
CA ALA A 79 -46.51 6.74 20.46
C ALA A 79 -45.50 7.52 19.60
N LEU A 80 -44.20 7.18 19.61
CA LEU A 80 -43.15 7.99 18.96
C LEU A 80 -42.51 7.36 17.71
N THR A 81 -42.78 6.08 17.42
CA THR A 81 -42.19 5.36 16.27
C THR A 81 -43.02 5.46 14.97
N GLN A 82 -44.23 6.03 15.02
CA GLN A 82 -45.20 5.96 13.91
C GLN A 82 -45.01 7.01 12.81
N THR A 83 -44.21 8.06 13.01
CA THR A 83 -44.13 9.20 12.09
C THR A 83 -43.18 8.99 10.90
N LEU A 84 -42.08 8.23 11.07
CA LEU A 84 -41.10 8.00 9.99
C LEU A 84 -41.55 6.92 9.00
N SER A 85 -42.06 5.78 9.49
CA SER A 85 -42.52 4.65 8.67
C SER A 85 -43.58 5.03 7.62
N ARG A 86 -44.39 6.06 7.88
CA ARG A 86 -45.53 6.43 7.03
C ARG A 86 -45.14 7.06 5.69
N ARG A 87 -43.92 7.61 5.53
CA ARG A 87 -43.46 8.15 4.23
C ARG A 87 -42.87 7.06 3.32
N GLU A 88 -42.06 6.17 3.87
CA GLU A 88 -41.47 5.05 3.12
C GLU A 88 -42.55 4.06 2.63
N THR A 89 -43.58 3.82 3.46
CA THR A 89 -44.72 2.93 3.15
C THR A 89 -45.59 3.42 1.98
N VAL A 90 -45.57 4.71 1.63
CA VAL A 90 -46.30 5.24 0.47
C VAL A 90 -45.50 5.06 -0.82
N LEU A 91 -44.18 5.28 -0.78
CA LEU A 91 -43.30 5.07 -1.93
C LEU A 91 -43.16 3.59 -2.31
N SER A 92 -43.15 2.67 -1.34
CA SER A 92 -43.13 1.23 -1.62
C SER A 92 -44.42 0.73 -2.28
N ARG A 93 -45.58 1.29 -1.92
CA ARG A 93 -46.88 0.96 -2.54
C ARG A 93 -47.02 1.42 -3.99
N LEU A 94 -46.27 2.44 -4.41
CA LEU A 94 -46.22 2.92 -5.80
C LEU A 94 -45.33 2.05 -6.72
N ARG A 95 -44.67 1.02 -6.19
CA ARG A 95 -43.79 0.13 -6.97
C ARG A 95 -44.09 -1.35 -6.72
N SER A 96 -45.33 -1.75 -7.02
CA SER A 96 -45.89 -3.10 -6.91
C SER A 96 -45.26 -4.13 -7.88
N ARG A 97 -43.94 -4.30 -7.83
CA ARG A 97 -43.35 -5.61 -8.16
C ARG A 97 -43.70 -6.55 -7.00
N PRO A 98 -44.33 -7.71 -7.24
CA PRO A 98 -44.47 -8.71 -6.19
C PRO A 98 -43.07 -9.16 -5.76
N ASN A 99 -42.91 -9.55 -4.48
CA ASN A 99 -41.75 -10.32 -4.07
C ASN A 99 -41.85 -11.69 -4.73
N ILE A 100 -41.22 -11.84 -5.90
CA ILE A 100 -41.03 -13.13 -6.54
C ILE A 100 -40.16 -13.95 -5.59
N GLN A 101 -40.76 -14.96 -4.97
CA GLN A 101 -40.07 -15.87 -4.07
C GLN A 101 -39.24 -16.82 -4.95
N PHE A 102 -37.97 -16.47 -5.20
CA PHE A 102 -37.07 -17.18 -6.10
C PHE A 102 -36.70 -18.57 -5.55
N THR A 103 -37.61 -19.53 -5.68
CA THR A 103 -37.39 -20.95 -5.38
C THR A 103 -36.70 -21.63 -6.56
N HIS A 104 -35.36 -21.67 -6.53
CA HIS A 104 -34.59 -22.52 -7.45
C HIS A 104 -34.57 -23.96 -6.90
N PRO A 105 -34.79 -25.02 -7.71
CA PRO A 105 -34.86 -26.40 -7.21
C PRO A 105 -33.54 -26.89 -6.58
N LEU A 106 -32.40 -26.26 -6.91
CA LEU A 106 -31.10 -26.57 -6.29
C LEU A 106 -30.79 -25.70 -5.04
N ALA A 107 -31.66 -24.78 -4.62
CA ALA A 107 -31.39 -23.82 -3.53
C ALA A 107 -31.21 -24.44 -2.13
N HIS A 108 -31.37 -25.76 -2.00
CA HIS A 108 -31.18 -26.52 -0.76
C HIS A 108 -30.18 -27.66 -0.91
N ILE A 109 -29.48 -27.75 -2.05
CA ILE A 109 -28.34 -28.65 -2.25
C ILE A 109 -27.08 -27.85 -1.87
N PRO A 110 -26.23 -28.34 -0.96
CA PRO A 110 -24.95 -27.70 -0.68
C PRO A 110 -24.05 -27.81 -1.91
N THR A 111 -23.36 -26.73 -2.29
CA THR A 111 -22.41 -26.74 -3.40
C THR A 111 -21.32 -27.79 -3.15
N THR A 112 -21.10 -28.70 -4.10
CA THR A 112 -19.94 -29.60 -4.11
C THR A 112 -18.72 -28.87 -4.68
N GLU A 113 -17.49 -29.23 -4.26
CA GLU A 113 -16.27 -28.56 -4.76
C GLU A 113 -16.15 -28.65 -6.30
N ASP A 114 -16.67 -29.71 -6.91
CA ASP A 114 -16.82 -29.91 -8.36
C ASP A 114 -17.54 -28.77 -9.12
N GLN A 115 -18.28 -27.90 -8.42
CA GLN A 115 -19.02 -26.78 -8.98
C GLN A 115 -18.30 -25.42 -8.80
N ILE A 116 -17.18 -25.41 -8.06
CA ILE A 116 -16.34 -24.22 -7.87
C ILE A 116 -15.41 -24.07 -9.07
N VAL A 117 -15.53 -22.94 -9.78
CA VAL A 117 -14.69 -22.62 -10.93
C VAL A 117 -13.39 -21.94 -10.46
N ASP A 118 -12.28 -22.65 -10.63
CA ASP A 118 -10.91 -22.17 -10.39
C ASP A 118 -10.09 -22.11 -11.72
N PHE A 119 -8.78 -21.87 -11.63
CA PHE A 119 -7.85 -21.93 -12.76
C PHE A 119 -7.52 -23.38 -13.17
N ASP A 120 -7.23 -23.62 -14.44
CA ASP A 120 -7.05 -24.96 -15.02
C ASP A 120 -5.65 -25.57 -14.73
N GLY A 121 -5.05 -25.22 -13.59
CA GLY A 121 -3.69 -25.59 -13.18
C GLY A 121 -2.76 -24.37 -13.00
N PRO A 122 -1.51 -24.60 -12.53
CA PRO A 122 -0.56 -23.53 -12.24
C PRO A 122 -0.11 -22.75 -13.48
N ASP A 123 -0.16 -23.37 -14.67
CA ASP A 123 0.24 -22.79 -15.95
C ASP A 123 -0.93 -22.20 -16.77
N ASP A 124 -2.14 -22.08 -16.20
CA ASP A 124 -3.33 -21.50 -16.88
C ASP A 124 -2.99 -20.11 -17.49
N PRO A 125 -3.08 -19.91 -18.82
CA PRO A 125 -2.79 -18.63 -19.47
C PRO A 125 -3.72 -17.49 -19.06
N TYR A 126 -4.88 -17.80 -18.49
CA TYR A 126 -5.82 -16.84 -17.93
C TYR A 126 -5.31 -16.27 -16.60
N HIS A 127 -4.43 -16.99 -15.90
CA HIS A 127 -3.85 -16.54 -14.64
C HIS A 127 -2.85 -15.38 -14.84
N PRO A 128 -2.98 -14.24 -14.13
CA PRO A 128 -2.12 -13.06 -14.34
C PRO A 128 -0.62 -13.28 -14.13
N LEU A 129 -0.22 -14.23 -13.26
CA LEU A 129 1.18 -14.62 -13.11
C LEU A 129 1.77 -15.29 -14.36
N ASN A 130 0.94 -15.76 -15.30
CA ASN A 130 1.37 -16.47 -16.51
C ASN A 130 1.34 -15.58 -17.77
N TRP A 131 0.84 -14.34 -17.66
CA TRP A 131 0.84 -13.38 -18.77
C TRP A 131 2.26 -13.12 -19.32
N PRO A 132 2.41 -12.87 -20.64
CA PRO A 132 3.73 -12.64 -21.22
C PRO A 132 4.37 -11.37 -20.68
N THR A 133 5.70 -11.38 -20.52
CA THR A 133 6.46 -10.33 -19.81
C THR A 133 6.23 -8.93 -20.37
N HIS A 134 6.06 -8.78 -21.69
CA HIS A 134 5.74 -7.49 -22.31
C HIS A 134 4.41 -6.91 -21.81
N LYS A 135 3.38 -7.75 -21.60
CA LYS A 135 2.07 -7.33 -21.10
C LYS A 135 2.18 -6.89 -19.63
N LYS A 136 2.87 -7.69 -18.81
CA LYS A 136 3.14 -7.35 -17.40
C LYS A 136 3.87 -6.01 -17.26
N VAL A 137 4.92 -5.79 -18.05
CA VAL A 137 5.70 -4.53 -18.06
C VAL A 137 4.86 -3.36 -18.57
N LEU A 138 4.09 -3.53 -19.65
CA LEU A 138 3.20 -2.48 -20.18
C LEU A 138 2.14 -2.07 -19.14
N THR A 139 1.42 -3.03 -18.54
CA THR A 139 0.45 -2.77 -17.48
C THR A 139 1.11 -2.06 -16.29
N THR A 140 2.30 -2.49 -15.87
CA THR A 140 3.07 -1.86 -14.79
C THR A 140 3.46 -0.42 -15.12
N ALA A 141 3.95 -0.16 -16.34
CA ALA A 141 4.31 1.17 -16.79
C ALA A 141 3.09 2.10 -16.84
N LEU A 142 1.95 1.62 -17.35
CA LEU A 142 0.72 2.41 -17.43
C LEU A 142 0.15 2.74 -16.04
N TYR A 143 0.09 1.78 -15.11
CA TYR A 143 -0.27 2.08 -13.70
C TYR A 143 0.75 3.03 -13.05
N GLY A 144 2.04 2.90 -13.37
CA GLY A 144 3.09 3.84 -12.98
C GLY A 144 2.81 5.27 -13.48
N PHE A 145 2.53 5.45 -14.77
CA PHE A 145 2.18 6.75 -15.34
C PHE A 145 0.90 7.33 -14.74
N VAL A 146 -0.16 6.53 -14.54
CA VAL A 146 -1.40 6.98 -13.87
C VAL A 146 -1.10 7.47 -12.44
N THR A 147 -0.27 6.74 -11.68
CA THR A 147 0.21 7.20 -10.37
C THR A 147 1.09 8.46 -10.46
N MET A 148 1.93 8.60 -11.49
CA MET A 148 2.77 9.77 -11.70
C MET A 148 1.93 11.03 -11.96
N THR A 149 0.84 10.94 -12.73
CA THR A 149 -0.06 12.08 -12.95
C THR A 149 -0.89 12.43 -11.70
N ALA A 150 -1.06 11.47 -10.78
CA ALA A 150 -1.66 11.72 -9.46
C ALA A 150 -0.69 12.44 -8.51
N THR A 151 0.57 12.02 -8.44
CA THR A 151 1.58 12.69 -7.59
C THR A 151 2.05 14.02 -8.18
N TRP A 152 2.07 14.17 -9.51
CA TRP A 152 2.25 15.45 -10.20
C TRP A 152 1.22 16.50 -9.76
N ALA A 153 -0.06 16.13 -9.69
CA ALA A 153 -1.15 17.04 -9.30
C ALA A 153 -1.07 17.57 -7.86
N SER A 154 -0.25 16.93 -7.01
CA SER A 154 0.04 17.42 -5.66
C SER A 154 1.13 18.51 -5.61
N SER A 155 1.95 18.60 -6.66
CA SER A 155 3.13 19.48 -6.72
C SER A 155 3.01 20.56 -7.80
N SER A 156 2.25 20.34 -8.88
CA SER A 156 1.96 21.32 -9.94
C SER A 156 1.54 22.67 -9.37
N TYR A 157 0.61 22.64 -8.43
CA TYR A 157 0.04 23.79 -7.75
C TYR A 157 1.08 24.66 -7.02
N SER A 158 2.19 24.10 -6.52
CA SER A 158 3.09 24.84 -5.62
C SER A 158 3.79 26.03 -6.29
N ALA A 159 4.07 25.94 -7.60
CA ALA A 159 4.62 27.06 -8.38
C ALA A 159 3.63 28.22 -8.54
N GLY A 160 2.32 27.96 -8.46
CA GLY A 160 1.27 28.98 -8.55
C GLY A 160 0.93 29.68 -7.22
N THR A 161 1.47 29.22 -6.08
CA THR A 161 1.00 29.61 -4.73
C THR A 161 0.97 31.12 -4.49
N GLU A 162 2.00 31.86 -4.93
CA GLU A 162 2.04 33.33 -4.81
C GLU A 162 0.98 34.03 -5.67
N GLN A 163 0.73 33.53 -6.88
CA GLN A 163 -0.27 34.10 -7.79
C GLN A 163 -1.68 33.87 -7.25
N VAL A 164 -1.94 32.68 -6.70
CA VAL A 164 -3.18 32.35 -5.98
C VAL A 164 -3.37 33.26 -4.77
N ALA A 165 -2.32 33.48 -3.97
CA ALA A 165 -2.35 34.37 -2.81
C ALA A 165 -2.70 35.82 -3.22
N HIS A 166 -2.06 36.32 -4.27
CA HIS A 166 -2.31 37.66 -4.80
C HIS A 166 -3.72 37.81 -5.40
N GLU A 167 -4.18 36.86 -6.22
CA GLU A 167 -5.48 36.94 -6.90
C GLU A 167 -6.67 36.82 -5.93
N PHE A 168 -6.61 35.95 -4.92
CA PHE A 168 -7.65 35.84 -3.89
C PHE A 168 -7.44 36.77 -2.69
N HIS A 169 -6.43 37.64 -2.74
CA HIS A 169 -6.09 38.62 -1.69
C HIS A 169 -5.92 37.98 -0.29
N VAL A 170 -5.21 36.85 -0.22
CA VAL A 170 -4.91 36.12 1.03
C VAL A 170 -3.41 35.97 1.28
N GLY A 171 -3.02 35.72 2.54
CA GLY A 171 -1.63 35.40 2.87
C GLY A 171 -1.13 34.12 2.17
N THR A 172 0.16 34.06 1.83
CA THR A 172 0.75 32.92 1.11
C THR A 172 0.58 31.60 1.85
N GLN A 173 0.61 31.60 3.18
CA GLN A 173 0.34 30.43 4.02
C GLN A 173 -1.07 29.87 3.82
N VAL A 174 -2.06 30.73 3.52
CA VAL A 174 -3.44 30.33 3.21
C VAL A 174 -3.52 29.73 1.80
N ALA A 175 -2.77 30.27 0.83
CA ALA A 175 -2.67 29.66 -0.50
C ALA A 175 -1.99 28.28 -0.46
N THR A 176 -0.98 28.08 0.40
CA THR A 176 -0.30 26.79 0.64
C THR A 176 -1.24 25.71 1.22
N LEU A 177 -2.39 26.08 1.79
CA LEU A 177 -3.42 25.11 2.17
C LEU A 177 -3.92 24.29 0.97
N GLY A 178 -3.79 24.77 -0.27
CA GLY A 178 -4.15 24.00 -1.47
C GLY A 178 -3.31 22.74 -1.64
N THR A 179 -1.98 22.87 -1.50
CA THR A 179 -1.03 21.73 -1.45
C THR A 179 -1.36 20.80 -0.27
N THR A 180 -1.63 21.39 0.88
CA THR A 180 -1.87 20.67 2.14
C THR A 180 -3.16 19.84 2.11
N LEU A 181 -4.26 20.42 1.65
CA LEU A 181 -5.56 19.76 1.51
C LEU A 181 -5.55 18.71 0.40
N PHE A 182 -4.80 18.95 -0.69
CA PHE A 182 -4.52 17.89 -1.66
C PHE A 182 -3.86 16.69 -0.95
N LEU A 183 -2.78 16.91 -0.19
CA LEU A 183 -2.07 15.82 0.49
C LEU A 183 -2.91 15.12 1.56
N PHE A 184 -3.75 15.83 2.32
CA PHE A 184 -4.73 15.20 3.22
C PHE A 184 -5.75 14.35 2.46
N GLY A 185 -6.35 14.84 1.37
CA GLY A 185 -7.25 14.05 0.53
C GLY A 185 -6.58 12.78 0.00
N PHE A 186 -5.34 12.91 -0.44
CA PHE A 186 -4.46 11.83 -0.90
C PHE A 186 -4.14 10.78 0.18
N GLY A 187 -4.25 11.15 1.46
CA GLY A 187 -4.08 10.25 2.61
C GLY A 187 -5.35 9.57 3.09
N VAL A 188 -6.52 10.17 2.85
CA VAL A 188 -7.83 9.60 3.25
C VAL A 188 -8.39 8.68 2.15
N GLY A 189 -8.24 9.04 0.87
CA GLY A 189 -8.68 8.22 -0.27
C GLY A 189 -8.22 6.75 -0.26
N PRO A 190 -6.96 6.41 0.10
CA PRO A 190 -6.48 5.03 0.20
C PRO A 190 -7.33 4.12 1.09
N LEU A 191 -7.94 4.69 2.14
CA LEU A 191 -8.79 3.97 3.10
C LEU A 191 -10.12 3.50 2.46
N LEU A 192 -10.56 4.15 1.39
CA LEU A 192 -11.72 3.74 0.59
C LEU A 192 -11.31 2.90 -0.64
N TRP A 193 -10.28 3.31 -1.38
CA TRP A 193 -9.98 2.67 -2.67
C TRP A 193 -9.33 1.29 -2.56
N ALA A 194 -8.57 1.02 -1.49
CA ALA A 194 -8.01 -0.31 -1.23
C ALA A 194 -9.11 -1.39 -1.11
N PRO A 195 -10.08 -1.30 -0.17
CA PRO A 195 -11.18 -2.26 -0.08
C PRO A 195 -12.02 -2.32 -1.36
N LEU A 196 -12.26 -1.17 -2.01
CA LEU A 196 -13.05 -1.13 -3.24
C LEU A 196 -12.36 -1.91 -4.39
N SER A 197 -11.02 -2.00 -4.39
CA SER A 197 -10.26 -2.81 -5.36
C SER A 197 -10.33 -4.32 -5.08
N GLU A 198 -10.49 -4.74 -3.82
CA GLU A 198 -10.73 -6.14 -3.48
C GLU A 198 -12.14 -6.58 -3.88
N VAL A 199 -13.14 -5.70 -3.76
CA VAL A 199 -14.55 -6.02 -4.08
C VAL A 199 -14.86 -5.89 -5.58
N TYR A 200 -14.44 -4.80 -6.22
CA TYR A 200 -14.82 -4.46 -7.60
C TYR A 200 -13.70 -4.70 -8.64
N GLY A 201 -12.54 -5.24 -8.22
CA GLY A 201 -11.36 -5.47 -9.06
C GLY A 201 -10.46 -4.24 -9.24
N ARG A 202 -9.20 -4.46 -9.62
CA ARG A 202 -8.17 -3.42 -9.69
C ARG A 202 -8.46 -2.37 -10.78
N ARG A 203 -8.90 -2.79 -11.97
CA ARG A 203 -9.10 -1.87 -13.11
C ARG A 203 -10.18 -0.83 -12.80
N ILE A 204 -11.37 -1.27 -12.38
CA ILE A 204 -12.50 -0.36 -12.11
C ILE A 204 -12.19 0.57 -10.93
N ALA A 205 -11.62 0.03 -9.84
CA ALA A 205 -11.26 0.79 -8.65
C ALA A 205 -10.09 1.79 -8.85
N VAL A 206 -9.52 1.89 -10.06
CA VAL A 206 -8.51 2.91 -10.40
C VAL A 206 -9.02 3.85 -11.50
N MET A 207 -9.58 3.31 -12.59
CA MET A 207 -9.99 4.16 -13.73
C MET A 207 -11.18 5.06 -13.39
N THR A 208 -12.17 4.57 -12.63
CA THR A 208 -13.35 5.37 -12.28
C THR A 208 -13.02 6.53 -11.33
N PRO A 209 -12.23 6.36 -10.24
CA PRO A 209 -11.74 7.49 -9.45
C PRO A 209 -10.88 8.46 -10.26
N MET A 210 -9.96 7.99 -11.11
CA MET A 210 -9.13 8.89 -11.92
C MET A 210 -9.94 9.77 -12.88
N PHE A 211 -11.03 9.26 -13.45
CA PHE A 211 -11.96 10.10 -14.24
C PHE A 211 -12.56 11.24 -13.40
N VAL A 212 -13.00 10.94 -12.18
CA VAL A 212 -13.56 11.95 -11.26
C VAL A 212 -12.47 12.95 -10.82
N ALA A 213 -11.23 12.49 -10.59
CA ALA A 213 -10.10 13.35 -10.27
C ALA A 213 -9.82 14.40 -11.37
N ILE A 214 -9.84 14.00 -12.65
CA ILE A 214 -9.68 14.91 -13.79
C ILE A 214 -10.73 16.03 -13.77
N CYS A 215 -11.99 15.69 -13.50
CA CYS A 215 -13.07 16.69 -13.35
C CYS A 215 -12.77 17.69 -12.22
N PHE A 216 -12.20 17.24 -11.11
CA PHE A 216 -11.78 18.13 -10.01
C PHE A 216 -10.49 18.95 -10.31
N SER A 217 -9.58 18.45 -11.15
CA SER A 217 -8.45 19.24 -11.66
C SER A 217 -8.95 20.40 -12.54
N PHE A 218 -9.87 20.13 -13.47
CA PHE A 218 -10.51 21.20 -14.25
C PHE A 218 -11.39 22.12 -13.38
N GLY A 219 -12.07 21.59 -12.36
CA GLY A 219 -12.77 22.39 -11.34
C GLY A 219 -11.85 23.33 -10.55
N SER A 220 -10.61 22.90 -10.27
CA SER A 220 -9.58 23.73 -9.64
C SER A 220 -9.08 24.83 -10.57
N ALA A 221 -8.86 24.51 -11.85
CA ALA A 221 -8.44 25.48 -12.87
C ALA A 221 -9.51 26.55 -13.18
N THR A 222 -10.79 26.21 -12.99
CA THR A 222 -11.94 27.10 -13.20
C THR A 222 -12.43 27.81 -11.93
N ALA A 223 -11.75 27.63 -10.79
CA ALA A 223 -12.17 28.19 -9.52
C ALA A 223 -12.22 29.73 -9.51
N LYS A 224 -13.36 30.26 -9.06
CA LYS A 224 -13.63 31.69 -8.86
C LYS A 224 -13.45 32.15 -7.40
N ASP A 225 -13.37 31.20 -6.48
CA ASP A 225 -13.31 31.43 -5.04
C ASP A 225 -12.29 30.49 -4.41
N LEU A 226 -11.58 30.98 -3.39
CA LEU A 226 -10.60 30.18 -2.66
C LEU A 226 -11.23 28.92 -2.04
N GLN A 227 -12.46 29.01 -1.51
CA GLN A 227 -13.18 27.86 -0.94
C GLN A 227 -13.40 26.76 -1.98
N THR A 228 -13.81 27.12 -3.20
CA THR A 228 -13.99 26.19 -4.32
C THR A 228 -12.67 25.51 -4.66
N LEU A 229 -11.59 26.28 -4.82
CA LEU A 229 -10.24 25.77 -5.10
C LEU A 229 -9.76 24.77 -4.03
N MET A 230 -9.98 25.06 -2.75
CA MET A 230 -9.58 24.19 -1.63
C MET A 230 -10.39 22.87 -1.61
N LEU A 231 -11.70 22.93 -1.87
CA LEU A 231 -12.55 21.74 -1.97
C LEU A 231 -12.20 20.89 -3.19
N THR A 232 -11.97 21.51 -4.36
CA THR A 232 -11.61 20.76 -5.57
C THR A 232 -10.22 20.15 -5.48
N ARG A 233 -9.25 20.79 -4.81
CA ARG A 233 -7.94 20.17 -4.48
C ARG A 233 -8.10 18.96 -3.57
N PHE A 234 -8.87 19.07 -2.48
CA PHE A 234 -9.10 17.95 -1.56
C PHE A 234 -9.77 16.75 -2.25
N PHE A 235 -10.89 16.97 -2.95
CA PHE A 235 -11.60 15.88 -3.61
C PHE A 235 -10.83 15.33 -4.81
N GLY A 236 -10.20 16.19 -5.62
CA GLY A 236 -9.32 15.76 -6.72
C GLY A 236 -8.24 14.80 -6.22
N ALA A 237 -7.56 15.13 -5.12
CA ALA A 237 -6.58 14.25 -4.50
C ALA A 237 -7.17 12.97 -3.91
N PHE A 238 -8.33 13.07 -3.25
CA PHE A 238 -9.04 11.92 -2.69
C PHE A 238 -9.35 10.88 -3.77
N PHE A 239 -9.84 11.30 -4.94
CA PHE A 239 -10.08 10.39 -6.06
C PHE A 239 -8.78 9.97 -6.76
N SER A 240 -7.78 10.86 -6.87
CA SER A 240 -6.51 10.59 -7.55
C SER A 240 -5.56 9.66 -6.77
N SER A 241 -5.79 9.41 -5.47
CA SER A 241 -4.98 8.48 -4.67
C SER A 241 -5.25 6.99 -4.96
N ALA A 242 -6.34 6.69 -5.68
CA ALA A 242 -6.75 5.32 -6.02
C ALA A 242 -5.66 4.49 -6.72
N PRO A 243 -5.04 4.94 -7.84
CA PRO A 243 -3.91 4.24 -8.46
C PRO A 243 -2.76 4.00 -7.50
N VAL A 244 -2.45 4.97 -6.63
CA VAL A 244 -1.28 4.93 -5.74
C VAL A 244 -1.33 3.75 -4.77
N THR A 245 -2.54 3.43 -4.31
CA THR A 245 -2.81 2.36 -3.36
C THR A 245 -3.01 1.03 -4.08
N ASN A 246 -3.80 1.03 -5.16
CA ASN A 246 -4.27 -0.19 -5.81
C ASN A 246 -3.21 -0.82 -6.72
N THR A 247 -2.27 -0.03 -7.26
CA THR A 247 -1.13 -0.55 -8.05
C THR A 247 -0.25 -1.50 -7.23
N GLY A 248 -0.12 -1.30 -5.91
CA GLY A 248 0.58 -2.23 -5.04
C GLY A 248 -0.05 -3.63 -5.01
N GLY A 249 -1.38 -3.70 -5.14
CA GLY A 249 -2.13 -4.94 -5.34
C GLY A 249 -1.87 -5.53 -6.74
N VAL A 250 -2.00 -4.72 -7.79
CA VAL A 250 -1.74 -5.15 -9.20
C VAL A 250 -0.37 -5.79 -9.36
N LEU A 251 0.69 -5.22 -8.76
CA LEU A 251 2.05 -5.78 -8.83
C LEU A 251 2.21 -7.07 -8.00
N GLY A 252 1.35 -7.30 -7.01
CA GLY A 252 1.22 -8.59 -6.34
C GLY A 252 0.50 -9.61 -7.21
N ASP A 253 -0.57 -9.20 -7.90
CA ASP A 253 -1.33 -10.05 -8.82
C ASP A 253 -0.49 -10.46 -10.06
N LEU A 254 0.44 -9.60 -10.53
CA LEU A 254 1.22 -9.79 -11.78
C LEU A 254 2.61 -10.46 -11.61
N TYR A 255 3.24 -10.39 -10.44
CA TYR A 255 4.65 -10.82 -10.28
C TYR A 255 4.88 -11.70 -9.06
N SER A 256 5.59 -12.81 -9.28
CA SER A 256 6.12 -13.64 -8.19
C SER A 256 7.09 -12.86 -7.29
N PRO A 257 7.25 -13.26 -6.00
CA PRO A 257 8.00 -12.46 -5.01
C PRO A 257 9.44 -12.08 -5.40
N ALA A 258 10.12 -12.91 -6.20
CA ALA A 258 11.48 -12.66 -6.68
C ALA A 258 11.59 -11.47 -7.67
N TYR A 259 10.57 -11.27 -8.53
CA TYR A 259 10.55 -10.18 -9.52
C TYR A 259 9.77 -8.96 -9.03
N ARG A 260 8.82 -9.15 -8.11
CA ARG A 260 7.96 -8.09 -7.54
C ARG A 260 8.76 -6.88 -7.02
N GLY A 261 9.91 -7.11 -6.39
CA GLY A 261 10.77 -6.02 -5.88
C GLY A 261 11.32 -5.09 -6.97
N ILE A 262 11.64 -5.61 -8.16
CA ILE A 262 12.12 -4.81 -9.30
C ILE A 262 10.97 -4.00 -9.90
N ALA A 263 9.80 -4.62 -10.07
CA ALA A 263 8.59 -3.92 -10.53
C ALA A 263 8.18 -2.80 -9.56
N MET A 264 8.23 -3.04 -8.25
CA MET A 264 8.00 -2.02 -7.22
C MET A 264 9.01 -0.88 -7.30
N ALA A 265 10.30 -1.15 -7.51
CA ALA A 265 11.33 -0.11 -7.65
C ALA A 265 11.04 0.82 -8.84
N GLY A 266 10.72 0.25 -10.02
CA GLY A 266 10.31 1.03 -11.19
C GLY A 266 9.02 1.84 -10.94
N TYR A 267 8.04 1.24 -10.26
CA TYR A 267 6.81 1.94 -9.86
C TYR A 267 7.08 3.14 -8.93
N ALA A 268 7.99 3.01 -7.95
CA ALA A 268 8.35 4.14 -7.09
C ALA A 268 9.08 5.26 -7.82
N MET A 269 9.82 4.98 -8.90
CA MET A 269 10.38 6.06 -9.74
C MET A 269 9.27 6.92 -10.36
N ALA A 270 8.14 6.32 -10.74
CA ALA A 270 6.97 7.07 -11.20
C ALA A 270 6.28 7.86 -10.07
N VAL A 271 6.18 7.29 -8.86
CA VAL A 271 5.69 7.99 -7.65
C VAL A 271 6.50 9.26 -7.37
N VAL A 272 7.83 9.19 -7.46
CA VAL A 272 8.76 10.29 -7.13
C VAL A 272 8.99 11.25 -8.31
N GLY A 273 8.84 10.78 -9.55
CA GLY A 273 8.91 11.63 -10.75
C GLY A 273 7.87 12.76 -10.76
N GLY A 274 6.63 12.49 -10.34
CA GLY A 274 5.57 13.50 -10.27
C GLY A 274 5.94 14.72 -9.40
N PRO A 275 6.31 14.54 -8.12
CA PRO A 275 6.68 15.64 -7.22
C PRO A 275 7.96 16.38 -7.62
N SER A 276 8.89 15.72 -8.34
CA SER A 276 10.14 16.36 -8.79
C SER A 276 10.01 17.09 -10.13
N LEU A 277 9.19 16.60 -11.06
CA LEU A 277 9.05 17.21 -12.40
C LEU A 277 7.89 18.21 -12.46
N GLY A 278 6.84 17.99 -11.67
CA GLY A 278 5.65 18.85 -11.61
C GLY A 278 5.96 20.34 -11.39
N PRO A 279 6.73 20.72 -10.35
CA PRO A 279 7.05 22.12 -10.06
C PRO A 279 7.82 22.84 -11.17
N ILE A 280 8.64 22.11 -11.95
CA ILE A 280 9.48 22.69 -13.00
C ILE A 280 8.61 23.10 -14.20
N VAL A 281 7.75 22.18 -14.64
CA VAL A 281 6.86 22.44 -15.78
C VAL A 281 5.72 23.38 -15.38
N SER A 282 5.24 23.33 -14.13
CA SER A 282 4.25 24.30 -13.65
C SER A 282 4.84 25.69 -13.43
N ALA A 283 6.12 25.83 -13.04
CA ALA A 283 6.80 27.13 -13.03
C ALA A 283 6.94 27.71 -14.45
N ALA A 284 7.37 26.92 -15.43
CA ALA A 284 7.45 27.35 -16.83
C ALA A 284 6.10 27.85 -17.38
N VAL A 285 4.99 27.22 -16.98
CA VAL A 285 3.63 27.65 -17.34
C VAL A 285 3.17 28.87 -16.54
N ALA A 286 3.47 28.94 -15.25
CA ALA A 286 3.03 30.04 -14.39
C ALA A 286 3.82 31.36 -14.61
N GLU A 287 5.08 31.29 -15.04
CA GLU A 287 5.90 32.46 -15.38
C GLU A 287 5.41 33.15 -16.67
N GLN A 288 4.79 32.39 -17.59
CA GLN A 288 4.20 32.94 -18.80
C GLN A 288 2.94 33.78 -18.45
N ALA A 289 3.05 35.10 -18.57
CA ALA A 289 2.02 36.06 -18.17
C ALA A 289 0.63 35.90 -18.83
N SER A 290 0.55 35.19 -19.97
CA SER A 290 -0.71 34.85 -20.66
C SER A 290 -1.37 33.55 -20.17
N LEU A 291 -0.74 32.81 -19.26
CA LEU A 291 -1.17 31.49 -18.77
C LEU A 291 -1.40 31.52 -17.25
N GLY A 292 -0.36 31.84 -16.47
CA GLY A 292 -0.44 31.92 -15.01
C GLY A 292 -0.86 30.60 -14.31
N TRP A 293 -1.16 30.69 -13.01
CA TRP A 293 -1.38 29.53 -12.15
C TRP A 293 -2.50 28.59 -12.62
N ARG A 294 -3.60 29.11 -13.18
CA ARG A 294 -4.74 28.28 -13.64
C ARG A 294 -4.32 27.26 -14.71
N TRP A 295 -3.39 27.62 -15.58
CA TRP A 295 -2.90 26.72 -16.63
C TRP A 295 -2.03 25.57 -16.10
N THR A 296 -1.46 25.68 -14.90
CA THR A 296 -0.80 24.54 -14.24
C THR A 296 -1.80 23.42 -13.90
N GLU A 297 -3.05 23.78 -13.62
CA GLU A 297 -4.14 22.86 -13.32
C GLU A 297 -4.85 22.36 -14.58
N TYR A 298 -5.04 23.20 -15.60
CA TYR A 298 -5.48 22.75 -16.93
C TYR A 298 -4.51 21.73 -17.52
N LEU A 299 -3.20 22.00 -17.51
CA LEU A 299 -2.18 21.07 -18.01
C LEU A 299 -2.19 19.75 -17.23
N THR A 300 -2.37 19.81 -15.91
CA THR A 300 -2.48 18.63 -15.04
C THR A 300 -3.71 17.79 -15.40
N GLY A 301 -4.88 18.41 -15.59
CA GLY A 301 -6.10 17.72 -16.02
C GLY A 301 -5.98 17.10 -17.42
N ILE A 302 -5.34 17.80 -18.37
CA ILE A 302 -5.06 17.29 -19.72
C ILE A 302 -4.11 16.09 -19.68
N LEU A 303 -3.02 16.17 -18.90
CA LEU A 303 -2.05 15.09 -18.74
C LEU A 303 -2.68 13.85 -18.08
N GLN A 304 -3.48 14.05 -17.03
CA GLN A 304 -4.25 12.97 -16.39
C GLN A 304 -5.25 12.34 -17.38
N ALA A 305 -5.97 13.13 -18.18
CA ALA A 305 -6.91 12.63 -19.17
C ALA A 305 -6.24 11.82 -20.29
N PHE A 306 -5.13 12.31 -20.84
CA PHE A 306 -4.35 11.62 -21.86
C PHE A 306 -3.85 10.26 -21.37
N VAL A 307 -3.22 10.23 -20.19
CA VAL A 307 -2.73 8.98 -19.57
C VAL A 307 -3.88 8.05 -19.20
N LEU A 308 -5.03 8.57 -18.73
CA LEU A 308 -6.21 7.76 -18.44
C LEU A 308 -6.82 7.11 -19.69
N VAL A 309 -6.89 7.82 -20.82
CA VAL A 309 -7.39 7.24 -22.09
C VAL A 309 -6.52 6.06 -22.53
N ILE A 310 -5.20 6.21 -22.50
CA ILE A 310 -4.26 5.12 -22.83
C ILE A 310 -4.40 3.97 -21.82
N ALA A 311 -4.48 4.28 -20.52
CA ALA A 311 -4.69 3.29 -19.46
C ALA A 311 -5.99 2.50 -19.65
N VAL A 312 -7.11 3.16 -19.98
CA VAL A 312 -8.41 2.51 -20.22
C VAL A 312 -8.38 1.61 -21.44
N LEU A 313 -7.63 1.95 -22.49
CA LEU A 313 -7.50 1.14 -23.72
C LEU A 313 -6.60 -0.09 -23.53
N PHE A 314 -5.49 0.02 -22.79
CA PHE A 314 -4.43 -1.01 -22.75
C PHE A 314 -4.32 -1.81 -21.43
N ILE A 315 -4.94 -1.38 -20.31
CA ILE A 315 -4.93 -2.16 -19.06
C ILE A 315 -6.09 -3.14 -19.03
N ASP A 316 -5.78 -4.44 -18.88
CA ASP A 316 -6.75 -5.47 -18.54
C ASP A 316 -7.01 -5.58 -17.03
N GLU A 317 -8.06 -6.30 -16.64
CA GLU A 317 -8.30 -6.63 -15.23
C GLU A 317 -7.29 -7.66 -14.75
N SER A 318 -6.55 -7.34 -13.68
CA SER A 318 -5.50 -8.21 -13.13
C SER A 318 -5.96 -9.06 -11.95
N TYR A 319 -7.18 -8.87 -11.43
CA TYR A 319 -7.58 -9.46 -10.16
C TYR A 319 -8.05 -10.92 -10.32
N PRO A 320 -7.32 -11.94 -9.82
CA PRO A 320 -7.63 -13.34 -10.11
C PRO A 320 -9.05 -13.78 -9.70
N PRO A 321 -9.58 -13.41 -8.50
CA PRO A 321 -10.94 -13.79 -8.11
C PRO A 321 -12.02 -13.24 -9.06
N LYS A 322 -11.85 -12.02 -9.60
CA LYS A 322 -12.80 -11.43 -10.54
C LYS A 322 -12.66 -11.97 -11.96
N LEU A 323 -11.47 -12.42 -12.35
CA LEU A 323 -11.28 -13.22 -13.56
C LEU A 323 -12.04 -14.55 -13.43
N LEU A 324 -11.94 -15.25 -12.29
CA LEU A 324 -12.76 -16.44 -12.04
C LEU A 324 -14.27 -16.17 -12.07
N VAL A 325 -14.76 -15.05 -11.53
CA VAL A 325 -16.19 -14.65 -11.69
C VAL A 325 -16.59 -14.52 -13.17
N TYR A 326 -15.70 -14.04 -14.03
CA TYR A 326 -15.96 -13.95 -15.48
C TYR A 326 -15.91 -15.34 -16.15
N LYS A 327 -14.92 -16.18 -15.81
CA LYS A 327 -14.84 -17.59 -16.26
C LYS A 327 -16.09 -18.37 -15.87
N ALA A 328 -16.49 -18.32 -14.59
CA ALA A 328 -17.71 -18.94 -14.08
C ALA A 328 -18.97 -18.46 -14.78
N ARG A 329 -19.15 -17.14 -14.94
CA ARG A 329 -20.30 -16.58 -15.67
C ARG A 329 -20.34 -17.04 -17.13
N ARG A 330 -19.20 -17.09 -17.80
CA ARG A 330 -19.10 -17.60 -19.18
C ARG A 330 -19.48 -19.09 -19.24
N LEU A 331 -18.95 -19.91 -18.34
CA LEU A 331 -19.25 -21.33 -18.26
C LEU A 331 -20.73 -21.61 -17.93
N ARG A 332 -21.41 -20.80 -17.09
CA ARG A 332 -22.87 -20.87 -16.90
C ARG A 332 -23.64 -20.74 -18.22
N HIS A 333 -23.23 -19.78 -19.06
CA HIS A 333 -23.88 -19.51 -20.34
C HIS A 333 -23.54 -20.54 -21.42
N GLU A 334 -22.33 -21.10 -21.43
CA GLU A 334 -21.88 -22.08 -22.43
C GLU A 334 -22.30 -23.52 -22.10
N SER A 335 -22.33 -23.90 -20.81
CA SER A 335 -22.76 -25.25 -20.37
C SER A 335 -24.25 -25.36 -20.00
N GLY A 336 -24.92 -24.23 -19.76
CA GLY A 336 -26.27 -24.19 -19.18
C GLY A 336 -26.32 -24.53 -17.68
N ASN A 337 -25.19 -24.90 -17.05
CA ASN A 337 -25.14 -25.24 -15.63
C ASN A 337 -25.03 -23.97 -14.77
N TRP A 338 -26.16 -23.54 -14.21
CA TRP A 338 -26.25 -22.37 -13.34
C TRP A 338 -25.68 -22.57 -11.93
N ALA A 339 -25.36 -23.81 -11.52
CA ALA A 339 -24.75 -24.09 -10.22
C ALA A 339 -23.25 -23.73 -10.16
N LEU A 340 -22.58 -23.65 -11.32
CA LEU A 340 -21.17 -23.25 -11.41
C LEU A 340 -20.98 -21.84 -10.81
N HIS A 341 -20.03 -21.66 -9.89
CA HIS A 341 -19.68 -20.34 -9.38
C HIS A 341 -18.21 -20.20 -9.01
N ALA A 342 -17.70 -18.97 -9.02
CA ALA A 342 -16.40 -18.69 -8.43
C ALA A 342 -16.54 -18.68 -6.89
N LYS A 343 -15.50 -19.12 -6.17
CA LYS A 343 -15.44 -19.06 -4.69
C LYS A 343 -15.61 -17.64 -4.12
N PHE A 344 -15.35 -16.64 -4.96
CA PHE A 344 -15.56 -15.22 -4.65
C PHE A 344 -17.04 -14.78 -4.67
N GLU A 345 -17.92 -15.51 -5.35
CA GLU A 345 -19.37 -15.21 -5.38
C GLU A 345 -20.08 -15.70 -4.09
N GLU A 346 -19.44 -16.57 -3.31
CA GLU A 346 -19.90 -16.98 -1.97
C GLU A 346 -19.62 -15.93 -0.88
N TRP A 347 -18.75 -14.95 -1.17
CA TRP A 347 -18.31 -14.00 -0.17
C TRP A 347 -19.29 -12.82 -0.01
N ASP A 348 -20.18 -12.93 0.98
CA ASP A 348 -21.06 -11.84 1.41
C ASP A 348 -20.25 -10.62 1.88
N VAL A 349 -20.19 -9.58 1.04
CA VAL A 349 -19.42 -8.36 1.29
C VAL A 349 -20.12 -7.45 2.30
N ASN A 350 -20.05 -7.81 3.59
CA ASN A 350 -20.54 -6.94 4.65
C ASN A 350 -19.68 -5.67 4.73
N VAL A 351 -20.26 -4.55 4.27
CA VAL A 351 -19.63 -3.22 4.29
C VAL A 351 -19.11 -2.85 5.70
N LYS A 352 -19.78 -3.28 6.78
CA LYS A 352 -19.31 -3.02 8.15
C LYS A 352 -17.99 -3.72 8.47
N ASP A 353 -17.82 -4.97 8.05
CA ASP A 353 -16.58 -5.72 8.26
C ASP A 353 -15.47 -5.24 7.33
N LEU A 354 -15.81 -4.78 6.13
CA LEU A 354 -14.89 -4.07 5.24
C LEU A 354 -14.40 -2.76 5.87
N THR A 355 -15.30 -1.90 6.37
CA THR A 355 -14.96 -0.69 7.14
C THR A 355 -14.08 -1.02 8.34
N LYS A 356 -14.39 -2.07 9.10
CA LYS A 356 -13.59 -2.52 10.26
C LYS A 356 -12.20 -3.03 9.84
N LYS A 357 -12.10 -3.76 8.73
CA LYS A 357 -10.84 -4.28 8.14
C LYS A 357 -9.93 -3.17 7.61
N PHE A 358 -10.49 -2.05 7.12
CA PHE A 358 -9.74 -1.02 6.40
C PHE A 358 -9.68 0.38 7.02
N LEU A 359 -10.43 0.66 8.09
CA LEU A 359 -10.27 1.89 8.89
C LEU A 359 -9.75 1.60 10.31
N VAL A 360 -10.28 0.57 10.98
CA VAL A 360 -9.89 0.27 12.37
C VAL A 360 -8.57 -0.48 12.45
N ARG A 361 -8.35 -1.52 11.61
CA ARG A 361 -7.09 -2.29 11.62
C ARG A 361 -5.84 -1.45 11.29
N PRO A 362 -5.84 -0.52 10.32
CA PRO A 362 -4.68 0.35 10.08
C PRO A 362 -4.26 1.16 11.31
N VAL A 363 -5.21 1.74 12.06
CA VAL A 363 -4.90 2.49 13.29
C VAL A 363 -4.37 1.56 14.38
N GLN A 364 -4.95 0.36 14.54
CA GLN A 364 -4.44 -0.64 15.48
C GLN A 364 -3.03 -1.15 15.12
N LEU A 365 -2.72 -1.28 13.82
CA LEU A 365 -1.37 -1.63 13.35
C LEU A 365 -0.40 -0.48 13.59
N LEU A 366 -0.80 0.77 13.33
CA LEU A 366 0.01 1.97 13.56
C LEU A 366 0.40 2.14 15.04
N LEU A 367 -0.43 1.65 15.97
CA LEU A 367 -0.12 1.60 17.40
C LEU A 367 0.86 0.48 17.80
N THR A 368 1.23 -0.43 16.88
CA THR A 368 2.32 -1.40 17.15
C THR A 368 3.68 -0.73 16.95
N PRO A 369 4.67 -0.95 17.82
CA PRO A 369 5.94 -0.20 17.78
C PRO A 369 6.75 -0.44 16.50
N ILE A 370 6.61 -1.61 15.87
CA ILE A 370 7.26 -1.91 14.58
C ILE A 370 6.68 -1.03 13.47
N CYS A 371 5.35 -1.06 13.30
CA CYS A 371 4.68 -0.26 12.29
C CYS A 371 4.83 1.24 12.58
N PHE A 372 4.74 1.65 13.84
CA PHE A 372 4.88 3.06 14.24
C PHE A 372 6.24 3.62 13.83
N LEU A 373 7.35 2.99 14.22
CA LEU A 373 8.69 3.52 13.94
C LEU A 373 9.04 3.50 12.45
N VAL A 374 8.67 2.43 11.73
CA VAL A 374 8.90 2.33 10.28
C VAL A 374 8.03 3.35 9.51
N ALA A 375 6.75 3.46 9.86
CA ALA A 375 5.85 4.42 9.23
C ALA A 375 6.22 5.86 9.57
N LEU A 376 6.52 6.18 10.83
CA LEU A 376 6.95 7.51 11.27
C LEU A 376 8.17 7.98 10.47
N TYR A 377 9.17 7.12 10.30
CA TYR A 377 10.38 7.50 9.58
C TYR A 377 10.14 7.70 8.07
N ALA A 378 9.43 6.77 7.41
CA ALA A 378 9.05 6.92 6.01
C ALA A 378 8.15 8.16 5.78
N SER A 379 7.27 8.45 6.74
CA SER A 379 6.38 9.62 6.74
C SER A 379 7.15 10.91 6.91
N PHE A 380 8.13 10.95 7.81
CA PHE A 380 8.99 12.11 8.03
C PHE A 380 9.82 12.42 6.77
N CYS A 381 10.50 11.42 6.20
CA CYS A 381 11.31 11.62 4.98
C CYS A 381 10.46 12.07 3.77
N TYR A 382 9.27 11.49 3.59
CA TYR A 382 8.32 11.95 2.57
C TYR A 382 7.77 13.36 2.89
N GLY A 383 7.57 13.69 4.16
CA GLY A 383 7.19 15.02 4.60
C GLY A 383 8.22 16.10 4.22
N ILE A 384 9.51 15.83 4.43
CA ILE A 384 10.61 16.71 4.04
C ILE A 384 10.72 16.86 2.51
N LEU A 385 10.40 15.83 1.71
CA LEU A 385 10.28 15.99 0.25
C LEU A 385 9.26 17.07 -0.12
N TYR A 386 8.11 17.10 0.55
CA TYR A 386 7.07 18.11 0.30
C TYR A 386 7.37 19.46 0.95
N MET A 387 8.08 19.49 2.08
CA MET A 387 8.69 20.70 2.63
C MET A 387 9.56 21.42 1.57
N GLN A 388 10.28 20.64 0.77
CA GLN A 388 11.17 21.16 -0.28
C GLN A 388 10.41 21.87 -1.44
N LEU A 389 9.09 21.67 -1.59
CA LEU A 389 8.27 22.42 -2.55
C LEU A 389 8.24 23.92 -2.26
N GLY A 390 8.25 24.31 -0.98
CA GLY A 390 8.47 25.71 -0.56
C GLY A 390 9.96 26.02 -0.33
N GLY A 391 10.73 25.03 0.14
CA GLY A 391 12.13 25.21 0.49
C GLY A 391 13.06 25.55 -0.70
N ILE A 392 12.88 24.94 -1.88
CA ILE A 392 13.71 25.27 -3.06
C ILE A 392 13.45 26.71 -3.54
N PRO A 393 12.19 27.17 -3.73
CA PRO A 393 11.91 28.57 -4.06
C PRO A 393 12.52 29.58 -3.09
N ILE A 394 12.38 29.40 -1.77
CA ILE A 394 12.98 30.31 -0.78
C ILE A 394 14.51 30.35 -0.92
N ILE A 395 15.17 29.19 -1.08
CA ILE A 395 16.63 29.13 -1.20
C ILE A 395 17.14 29.78 -2.49
N PHE A 396 16.58 29.40 -3.65
CA PHE A 396 17.16 29.78 -4.94
C PHE A 396 16.55 31.04 -5.56
N ARG A 397 15.26 31.33 -5.32
CA ARG A 397 14.59 32.52 -5.86
C ARG A 397 14.64 33.71 -4.91
N GLU A 398 14.29 33.52 -3.63
CA GLU A 398 14.23 34.64 -2.68
C GLU A 398 15.63 35.06 -2.19
N ILE A 399 16.47 34.10 -1.77
CA ILE A 399 17.80 34.42 -1.23
C ILE A 399 18.81 34.64 -2.35
N ARG A 400 19.00 33.68 -3.26
CA ARG A 400 19.97 33.79 -4.38
C ARG A 400 19.49 34.63 -5.58
N GLY A 401 18.25 35.13 -5.56
CA GLY A 401 17.73 36.02 -6.60
C GLY A 401 17.55 35.40 -8.00
N TRP A 402 17.48 34.08 -8.13
CA TRP A 402 17.35 33.44 -9.45
C TRP A 402 15.98 33.67 -10.09
N ASN A 403 15.95 33.70 -11.43
CA ASN A 403 14.72 33.65 -12.23
C ASN A 403 13.80 32.47 -11.79
N PRO A 404 12.46 32.62 -11.79
CA PRO A 404 11.56 31.61 -11.21
C PRO A 404 11.70 30.21 -11.79
N LEU A 405 11.76 30.06 -13.13
CA LEU A 405 12.02 28.77 -13.77
C LEU A 405 13.38 28.19 -13.33
N ASN A 406 14.45 28.98 -13.42
CA ASN A 406 15.80 28.54 -13.03
C ASN A 406 15.88 28.11 -11.56
N ALA A 407 15.15 28.78 -10.66
CA ALA A 407 15.07 28.43 -9.25
C ALA A 407 14.37 27.09 -8.98
N THR A 408 13.61 26.52 -9.93
CA THR A 408 13.01 25.18 -9.81
C THR A 408 13.87 24.04 -10.36
N LEU A 409 14.88 24.32 -11.20
CA LEU A 409 15.78 23.29 -11.74
C LEU A 409 16.43 22.39 -10.65
N PRO A 410 16.72 22.83 -9.42
CA PRO A 410 17.21 21.96 -8.34
C PRO A 410 16.26 20.81 -7.94
N PHE A 411 14.97 20.81 -8.32
CA PHE A 411 14.13 19.61 -8.16
C PHE A 411 14.62 18.43 -9.00
N LEU A 412 15.33 18.66 -10.12
CA LEU A 412 16.00 17.61 -10.90
C LEU A 412 17.10 16.90 -10.09
N CYS A 413 17.75 17.59 -9.14
CA CYS A 413 18.74 16.97 -8.26
C CYS A 413 18.10 15.92 -7.35
N ILE A 414 16.87 16.17 -6.86
CA ILE A 414 16.10 15.20 -6.08
C ILE A 414 15.72 13.99 -6.96
N PHE A 415 15.29 14.23 -8.20
CA PHE A 415 14.98 13.15 -9.15
C PHE A 415 16.21 12.30 -9.51
N LEU A 416 17.35 12.94 -9.76
CA LEU A 416 18.63 12.26 -10.00
C LEU A 416 19.07 11.43 -8.78
N GLY A 417 18.86 11.96 -7.56
CA GLY A 417 19.03 11.20 -6.32
C GLY A 417 18.11 9.96 -6.28
N ALA A 418 16.84 10.10 -6.66
CA ALA A 418 15.91 8.97 -6.75
C ALA A 418 16.38 7.91 -7.76
N VAL A 419 16.96 8.30 -8.90
CA VAL A 419 17.57 7.35 -9.87
C VAL A 419 18.71 6.55 -9.21
N PHE A 420 19.64 7.20 -8.50
CA PHE A 420 20.70 6.50 -7.76
C PHE A 420 20.13 5.58 -6.66
N GLY A 421 19.11 6.05 -5.93
CA GLY A 421 18.38 5.25 -4.94
C GLY A 421 17.63 4.05 -5.53
N CYS A 422 17.17 4.14 -6.78
CA CYS A 422 16.58 3.04 -7.53
C CYS A 422 17.65 2.01 -7.91
N GLY A 423 18.79 2.45 -8.44
CA GLY A 423 19.93 1.56 -8.74
C GLY A 423 20.40 0.78 -7.50
N ALA A 424 20.52 1.45 -6.35
CA ALA A 424 20.88 0.83 -5.08
C ALA A 424 19.83 -0.21 -4.61
N ASN A 425 18.53 0.08 -4.77
CA ASN A 425 17.47 -0.88 -4.45
C ASN A 425 17.46 -2.09 -5.40
N VAL A 426 17.63 -1.90 -6.70
CA VAL A 426 17.70 -3.00 -7.68
C VAL A 426 18.91 -3.89 -7.41
N TYR A 427 20.08 -3.31 -7.10
CA TYR A 427 21.25 -4.08 -6.67
C TYR A 427 20.97 -4.89 -5.39
N ASN A 428 20.35 -4.29 -4.38
CA ASN A 428 19.96 -5.01 -3.17
C ASN A 428 18.90 -6.10 -3.44
N GLN A 429 18.00 -5.92 -4.40
CA GLN A 429 17.02 -6.95 -4.78
C GLN A 429 17.71 -8.17 -5.42
N LEU A 430 18.79 -8.00 -6.17
CA LEU A 430 19.60 -9.12 -6.68
C LEU A 430 20.27 -9.91 -5.54
N LEU A 431 20.77 -9.22 -4.51
CA LEU A 431 21.32 -9.84 -3.30
C LEU A 431 20.23 -10.50 -2.44
N TYR A 432 19.06 -9.87 -2.32
CA TYR A 432 17.88 -10.42 -1.66
C TYR A 432 17.43 -11.72 -2.35
N ASN A 433 17.37 -11.76 -3.68
CA ASN A 433 16.95 -12.94 -4.42
C ASN A 433 17.88 -14.14 -4.16
N LYS A 434 19.21 -13.94 -4.16
CA LYS A 434 20.17 -14.98 -3.74
C LYS A 434 19.88 -15.49 -2.33
N ALA A 435 19.58 -14.59 -1.41
CA ALA A 435 19.24 -14.92 -0.02
C ALA A 435 17.85 -15.53 0.18
N TYR A 436 16.91 -15.29 -0.72
CA TYR A 436 15.54 -15.81 -0.74
C TYR A 436 15.51 -17.27 -1.21
N TYR A 437 16.22 -17.58 -2.29
CA TYR A 437 16.42 -18.97 -2.73
C TYR A 437 17.20 -19.78 -1.69
N ALA A 438 18.25 -19.21 -1.08
CA ALA A 438 18.98 -19.82 0.03
C ALA A 438 18.17 -19.96 1.34
N ALA A 439 16.96 -19.38 1.41
CA ALA A 439 16.02 -19.50 2.53
C ALA A 439 14.79 -20.36 2.17
N GLY A 440 14.85 -21.16 1.10
CA GLY A 440 13.75 -22.04 0.69
C GLY A 440 12.51 -21.28 0.22
N ASN A 441 12.70 -20.23 -0.60
CA ASN A 441 11.64 -19.36 -1.13
C ASN A 441 10.83 -18.58 -0.05
N ARG A 442 11.39 -18.42 1.16
CA ARG A 442 10.77 -17.65 2.25
C ARG A 442 11.26 -16.20 2.27
N ALA A 443 10.34 -15.26 2.49
CA ALA A 443 10.66 -13.84 2.57
C ALA A 443 11.44 -13.52 3.87
N VAL A 444 12.56 -12.77 3.76
CA VAL A 444 13.41 -12.38 4.89
C VAL A 444 13.44 -10.83 5.00
N PRO A 445 12.51 -10.19 5.73
CA PRO A 445 12.33 -8.74 5.74
C PRO A 445 13.61 -7.96 6.04
N GLU A 446 14.43 -8.44 6.98
CA GLU A 446 15.65 -7.77 7.43
C GLU A 446 16.66 -7.55 6.29
N LYS A 447 16.71 -8.43 5.28
CA LYS A 447 17.62 -8.28 4.13
C LYS A 447 17.18 -7.20 3.12
N ARG A 448 16.08 -6.49 3.38
CA ARG A 448 15.68 -5.27 2.63
C ARG A 448 16.10 -3.96 3.32
N LEU A 449 16.63 -4.02 4.54
CA LEU A 449 17.08 -2.84 5.31
C LEU A 449 18.47 -2.27 4.93
N PRO A 450 19.44 -2.98 4.33
CA PRO A 450 20.76 -2.40 4.04
C PRO A 450 20.76 -1.10 3.21
N PRO A 451 19.93 -0.90 2.16
CA PRO A 451 19.84 0.37 1.45
C PRO A 451 19.35 1.52 2.34
N MET A 452 18.44 1.23 3.28
CA MET A 452 17.89 2.19 4.26
C MET A 452 18.92 2.62 5.30
N MET A 453 19.88 1.75 5.62
CA MET A 453 20.97 2.03 6.58
C MET A 453 22.03 2.99 5.99
N VAL A 454 22.24 2.98 4.67
CA VAL A 454 23.09 3.95 3.97
C VAL A 454 22.29 5.21 3.63
N GLY A 455 21.05 5.02 3.15
CA GLY A 455 20.13 6.09 2.79
C GLY A 455 19.79 7.03 3.94
N SER A 456 19.71 6.52 5.18
CA SER A 456 19.45 7.32 6.38
C SER A 456 20.55 8.36 6.65
N ILE A 457 21.81 7.97 6.48
CA ILE A 457 22.99 8.84 6.65
C ILE A 457 23.03 9.87 5.52
N LEU A 458 22.83 9.45 4.26
CA LEU A 458 22.78 10.35 3.11
C LEU A 458 21.64 11.37 3.23
N PHE A 459 20.45 10.96 3.70
CA PHE A 459 19.29 11.82 3.86
C PHE A 459 19.53 12.94 4.88
N SER A 460 20.04 12.58 6.05
CA SER A 460 20.36 13.55 7.12
C SER A 460 21.52 14.48 6.70
N GLY A 461 22.61 13.92 6.16
CA GLY A 461 23.74 14.70 5.63
C GLY A 461 23.34 15.66 4.51
N GLY A 462 22.45 15.24 3.61
CA GLY A 462 21.92 16.07 2.53
C GLY A 462 21.10 17.27 3.04
N GLN A 463 20.32 17.10 4.10
CA GLN A 463 19.59 18.20 4.76
C GLN A 463 20.54 19.21 5.42
N PHE A 464 21.57 18.75 6.15
CA PHE A 464 22.57 19.66 6.74
C PHE A 464 23.37 20.39 5.66
N LEU A 465 23.81 19.69 4.61
CA LEU A 465 24.57 20.29 3.50
C LEU A 465 23.75 21.36 2.77
N LEU A 466 22.49 21.04 2.41
CA LEU A 466 21.56 21.99 1.80
C LEU A 466 21.29 23.19 2.71
N GLY A 467 21.05 22.97 3.99
CA GLY A 467 20.73 24.02 4.97
C GLY A 467 21.81 25.08 5.09
N TRP A 468 23.08 24.66 5.26
CA TRP A 468 24.19 25.57 5.50
C TRP A 468 24.85 26.14 4.24
N THR A 469 24.60 25.56 3.05
CA THR A 469 25.20 26.00 1.78
C THR A 469 24.19 26.58 0.78
N GLY A 470 22.89 26.32 0.95
CA GLY A 470 21.82 26.91 0.15
C GLY A 470 21.82 28.44 0.20
N PRO A 471 21.72 29.07 1.39
CA PRO A 471 21.62 30.53 1.55
C PRO A 471 22.90 31.34 1.28
N ARG A 472 23.99 30.68 0.87
CA ARG A 472 25.34 31.26 0.86
C ARG A 472 25.83 31.53 -0.55
N ASP A 473 25.78 32.78 -0.99
CA ASP A 473 26.28 33.18 -2.31
C ASP A 473 27.80 33.09 -2.45
N ASP A 474 28.53 33.07 -1.33
CA ASP A 474 29.95 32.69 -1.28
C ASP A 474 30.20 31.22 -1.69
N ILE A 475 29.17 30.36 -1.64
CA ILE A 475 29.26 28.94 -2.00
C ILE A 475 28.60 28.69 -3.35
N HIS A 476 29.37 28.06 -4.26
CA HIS A 476 28.92 27.67 -5.59
C HIS A 476 27.68 26.76 -5.53
N TRP A 477 26.67 27.07 -6.36
CA TRP A 477 25.34 26.45 -6.37
C TRP A 477 25.31 24.92 -6.47
N ILE A 478 26.39 24.31 -6.99
CA ILE A 478 26.52 22.85 -7.08
C ILE A 478 26.51 22.16 -5.70
N VAL A 479 26.95 22.84 -4.64
CA VAL A 479 27.06 22.26 -3.29
C VAL A 479 25.67 21.98 -2.66
N PRO A 480 24.73 22.94 -2.61
CA PRO A 480 23.35 22.62 -2.18
C PRO A 480 22.65 21.66 -3.15
N CYS A 481 23.00 21.65 -4.44
CA CYS A 481 22.49 20.66 -5.40
C CYS A 481 22.96 19.23 -5.07
N ILE A 482 24.21 19.03 -4.64
CA ILE A 482 24.70 17.73 -4.11
C ILE A 482 23.89 17.33 -2.87
N GLY A 483 23.59 18.27 -1.98
CA GLY A 483 22.70 18.03 -0.83
C GLY A 483 21.31 17.51 -1.24
N LEU A 484 20.74 18.06 -2.31
CA LEU A 484 19.47 17.60 -2.90
C LEU A 484 19.56 16.21 -3.56
N VAL A 485 20.69 15.86 -4.20
CA VAL A 485 20.94 14.48 -4.70
C VAL A 485 21.03 13.49 -3.54
N MET A 486 21.76 13.83 -2.47
CA MET A 486 21.85 12.98 -1.27
C MET A 486 20.48 12.79 -0.61
N LEU A 487 19.68 13.87 -0.52
CA LEU A 487 18.30 13.85 -0.02
C LEU A 487 17.42 12.93 -0.87
N GLY A 488 17.42 13.07 -2.19
CA GLY A 488 16.64 12.21 -3.09
C GLY A 488 17.02 10.73 -3.01
N THR A 489 18.33 10.45 -2.93
CA THR A 489 18.88 9.09 -2.79
C THR A 489 18.44 8.45 -1.48
N GLY A 490 18.59 9.18 -0.38
CA GLY A 490 18.18 8.73 0.95
C GLY A 490 16.67 8.55 1.07
N PHE A 491 15.88 9.53 0.62
CA PHE A 491 14.43 9.45 0.62
C PHE A 491 13.92 8.21 -0.14
N PHE A 492 14.40 7.97 -1.37
CA PHE A 492 13.94 6.84 -2.18
C PHE A 492 14.28 5.50 -1.53
N THR A 493 15.51 5.35 -1.02
CA THR A 493 15.96 4.11 -0.36
C THR A 493 15.22 3.84 0.95
N ILE A 494 15.00 4.85 1.79
CA ILE A 494 14.21 4.75 3.02
C ILE A 494 12.76 4.38 2.71
N PHE A 495 12.12 5.09 1.77
CA PHE A 495 10.71 4.92 1.45
C PHE A 495 10.41 3.52 0.87
N GLN A 496 11.26 3.03 -0.05
CA GLN A 496 11.10 1.68 -0.60
C GLN A 496 11.37 0.58 0.43
N ALA A 497 12.45 0.69 1.21
CA ALA A 497 12.77 -0.31 2.22
C ALA A 497 11.66 -0.39 3.29
N ALA A 498 11.13 0.74 3.74
CA ALA A 498 10.03 0.81 4.70
C ALA A 498 8.75 0.14 4.18
N LEU A 499 8.31 0.45 2.96
CA LEU A 499 7.14 -0.21 2.35
C LEU A 499 7.32 -1.72 2.22
N ASN A 500 8.46 -2.16 1.68
CA ASN A 500 8.74 -3.58 1.45
C ASN A 500 8.90 -4.36 2.76
N TYR A 501 9.55 -3.78 3.78
CA TYR A 501 9.68 -4.38 5.10
C TYR A 501 8.31 -4.52 5.78
N LEU A 502 7.43 -3.52 5.61
CA LEU A 502 6.09 -3.52 6.18
C LEU A 502 5.18 -4.59 5.55
N VAL A 503 5.24 -4.73 4.22
CA VAL A 503 4.54 -5.80 3.49
C VAL A 503 5.03 -7.20 3.90
N ASP A 504 6.35 -7.43 3.95
CA ASP A 504 6.90 -8.74 4.32
C ASP A 504 6.73 -9.07 5.82
N THR A 505 6.64 -8.06 6.71
CA THR A 505 6.45 -8.25 8.16
C THR A 505 4.99 -8.55 8.53
N PHE A 506 4.04 -7.95 7.81
CA PHE A 506 2.60 -8.05 8.09
C PHE A 506 1.86 -8.75 6.95
N GLN A 507 2.39 -9.84 6.39
CA GLN A 507 1.86 -10.55 5.20
C GLN A 507 0.30 -10.63 5.15
N MET A 508 -0.33 -11.19 6.19
CA MET A 508 -1.79 -11.35 6.34
C MET A 508 -2.58 -10.01 6.41
N TYR A 509 -1.91 -8.91 6.73
CA TYR A 509 -2.49 -7.58 6.96
C TYR A 509 -1.80 -6.49 6.12
N ALA A 510 -1.09 -6.87 5.05
CA ALA A 510 -0.15 -5.99 4.36
C ALA A 510 -0.83 -4.73 3.79
N ALA A 511 -2.03 -4.87 3.23
CA ALA A 511 -2.83 -3.74 2.75
C ALA A 511 -3.21 -2.77 3.88
N SER A 512 -3.63 -3.29 5.05
CA SER A 512 -3.95 -2.46 6.22
C SER A 512 -2.71 -1.74 6.78
N ALA A 513 -1.54 -2.38 6.76
CA ALA A 513 -0.29 -1.77 7.21
C ALA A 513 0.21 -0.69 6.22
N VAL A 514 0.18 -0.96 4.91
CA VAL A 514 0.51 0.04 3.88
C VAL A 514 -0.44 1.22 3.94
N ALA A 515 -1.74 1.01 4.18
CA ALA A 515 -2.71 2.09 4.38
C ALA A 515 -2.37 2.95 5.62
N ALA A 516 -1.98 2.33 6.74
CA ALA A 516 -1.54 3.03 7.95
C ALA A 516 -0.32 3.94 7.69
N ASN A 517 0.68 3.41 6.97
CA ASN A 517 1.85 4.18 6.54
C ASN A 517 1.46 5.33 5.60
N THR A 518 0.61 5.08 4.60
CA THR A 518 0.15 6.10 3.65
C THR A 518 -0.63 7.23 4.32
N PHE A 519 -1.45 6.91 5.33
CA PHE A 519 -2.19 7.89 6.12
C PHE A 519 -1.23 8.80 6.91
N LEU A 520 -0.35 8.23 7.74
CA LEU A 520 0.62 9.00 8.53
C LEU A 520 1.54 9.84 7.62
N ARG A 521 1.99 9.26 6.50
CA ARG A 521 2.80 9.92 5.48
C ARG A 521 2.13 11.17 4.93
N SER A 522 0.84 11.09 4.65
CA SER A 522 0.07 12.22 4.12
C SER A 522 -0.15 13.32 5.15
N CYS A 523 -0.28 12.97 6.44
CA CYS A 523 -0.32 13.97 7.51
C CYS A 523 0.99 14.78 7.59
N PHE A 524 2.15 14.12 7.54
CA PHE A 524 3.45 14.81 7.50
C PHE A 524 3.65 15.60 6.20
N ALA A 525 3.23 15.04 5.05
CA ALA A 525 3.30 15.70 3.75
C ALA A 525 2.44 16.98 3.70
N GLY A 526 1.24 16.97 4.29
CA GLY A 526 0.39 18.15 4.39
C GLY A 526 0.90 19.18 5.40
N ALA A 527 1.47 18.74 6.53
CA ALA A 527 1.90 19.65 7.59
C ALA A 527 3.13 20.50 7.24
N PHE A 528 4.22 19.89 6.73
CA PHE A 528 5.48 20.62 6.56
C PHE A 528 5.46 21.78 5.55
N PRO A 529 4.70 21.75 4.43
CA PRO A 529 4.52 22.92 3.56
C PRO A 529 3.95 24.16 4.27
N LEU A 530 3.14 24.00 5.32
CA LEU A 530 2.68 25.14 6.13
C LEU A 530 3.75 25.67 7.08
N VAL A 531 4.68 24.81 7.50
CA VAL A 531 5.76 25.16 8.45
C VAL A 531 6.97 25.79 7.76
N VAL A 532 7.30 25.37 6.53
CA VAL A 532 8.58 25.74 5.87
C VAL A 532 8.77 27.24 5.70
N GLY A 533 7.75 27.98 5.24
CA GLY A 533 7.84 29.43 5.07
C GLY A 533 8.15 30.15 6.38
N PRO A 534 7.24 30.12 7.37
CA PRO A 534 7.48 30.73 8.68
C PRO A 534 8.78 30.27 9.37
N MET A 535 9.18 29.00 9.21
CA MET A 535 10.44 28.49 9.77
C MET A 535 11.67 29.08 9.09
N PHE A 536 11.70 29.13 7.75
CA PHE A 536 12.83 29.66 7.00
C PHE A 536 12.92 31.19 7.05
N HIS A 537 11.79 31.90 7.07
CA HIS A 537 11.76 33.36 7.21
C HIS A 537 12.12 33.85 8.62
N ASN A 538 11.68 33.15 9.68
CA ASN A 538 11.90 33.61 11.05
C ASN A 538 13.19 33.07 11.71
N ILE A 539 13.62 31.84 11.38
CA ILE A 539 14.77 31.16 12.01
C ILE A 539 15.94 30.99 11.02
N GLY A 540 15.72 31.26 9.73
CA GLY A 540 16.69 31.01 8.67
C GLY A 540 16.70 29.56 8.21
N VAL A 541 17.03 29.37 6.93
CA VAL A 541 17.13 28.06 6.27
C VAL A 541 18.12 27.14 6.99
N GLY A 542 19.31 27.63 7.37
CA GLY A 542 20.37 26.82 7.99
C GLY A 542 19.93 26.16 9.30
N PRO A 543 19.48 26.93 10.31
CA PRO A 543 18.89 26.40 11.53
C PRO A 543 17.64 25.55 11.28
N GLY A 544 16.72 25.99 10.41
CA GLY A 544 15.50 25.24 10.07
C GLY A 544 15.79 23.84 9.50
N SER A 545 16.68 23.76 8.51
CA SER A 545 17.16 22.50 7.93
C SER A 545 18.03 21.67 8.88
N SER A 546 18.64 22.30 9.90
CA SER A 546 19.38 21.59 10.95
C SER A 546 18.44 20.93 11.96
N ILE A 547 17.27 21.52 12.24
CA ILE A 547 16.24 20.90 13.06
C ILE A 547 15.70 19.65 12.34
N THR A 548 15.33 19.76 11.06
CA THR A 548 14.83 18.62 10.29
C THR A 548 15.90 17.56 10.02
N GLY A 549 17.13 17.97 9.72
CA GLY A 549 18.29 17.08 9.60
C GLY A 549 18.64 16.37 10.91
N GLY A 550 18.45 17.04 12.06
CA GLY A 550 18.61 16.48 13.41
C GLY A 550 17.55 15.43 13.75
N PHE A 551 16.26 15.71 13.45
CA PHE A 551 15.21 14.69 13.59
C PHE A 551 15.43 13.51 12.63
N ALA A 552 15.92 13.73 11.41
CA ALA A 552 16.36 12.65 10.53
C ALA A 552 17.53 11.84 11.14
N ALA A 553 18.49 12.50 11.80
CA ALA A 553 19.62 11.85 12.45
C ALA A 553 19.19 10.95 13.62
N LEU A 554 18.24 11.41 14.44
CA LEU A 554 17.65 10.62 15.53
C LEU A 554 16.93 9.35 15.04
N LEU A 555 16.54 9.30 13.76
CA LEU A 555 15.89 8.13 13.14
C LEU A 555 16.88 7.21 12.40
N ILE A 556 18.16 7.60 12.22
CA ILE A 556 19.21 6.74 11.64
C ILE A 556 19.34 5.38 12.37
N PRO A 557 19.28 5.28 13.71
CA PRO A 557 19.43 3.99 14.42
C PRO A 557 18.27 3.01 14.18
N VAL A 558 17.10 3.47 13.74
CA VAL A 558 15.88 2.65 13.58
C VAL A 558 16.08 1.46 12.64
N PRO A 559 16.56 1.62 11.38
CA PRO A 559 16.87 0.48 10.51
C PRO A 559 17.98 -0.44 11.05
N PHE A 560 18.99 0.10 11.74
CA PHE A 560 20.05 -0.72 12.35
C PHE A 560 19.48 -1.62 13.47
N PHE A 561 18.60 -1.07 14.31
CA PHE A 561 17.92 -1.79 15.38
C PHE A 561 17.01 -2.89 14.83
N PHE A 562 16.19 -2.60 13.81
CA PHE A 562 15.37 -3.62 13.15
C PHE A 562 16.21 -4.67 12.40
N TYR A 563 17.36 -4.31 11.81
CA TYR A 563 18.26 -5.29 11.21
C TYR A 563 18.83 -6.27 12.24
N ARG A 564 19.23 -5.78 13.43
CA ARG A 564 19.88 -6.61 14.47
C ARG A 564 18.91 -7.39 15.37
N PHE A 565 17.70 -6.87 15.58
CA PHE A 565 16.72 -7.41 16.54
C PHE A 565 15.36 -7.78 15.90
N GLY A 566 15.15 -7.54 14.61
CA GLY A 566 13.88 -7.75 13.89
C GLY A 566 13.18 -9.07 14.23
N LYS A 567 13.84 -10.22 14.01
CA LYS A 567 13.29 -11.55 14.32
C LYS A 567 12.78 -11.69 15.77
N ARG A 568 13.47 -11.10 16.77
CA ARG A 568 13.02 -11.11 18.18
C ARG A 568 11.79 -10.23 18.41
N ILE A 569 11.78 -9.03 17.83
CA ILE A 569 10.68 -8.06 18.00
C ILE A 569 9.43 -8.55 17.25
N ARG A 570 9.59 -9.09 16.04
CA ARG A 570 8.50 -9.68 15.23
C ARG A 570 7.85 -10.88 15.92
N ALA A 571 8.60 -11.68 16.68
CA ALA A 571 8.09 -12.82 17.43
C ALA A 571 7.21 -12.45 18.63
N GLY A 572 7.44 -11.28 19.25
CA GLY A 572 6.69 -10.81 20.41
C GLY A 572 5.31 -10.18 20.11
N SER A 573 5.08 -9.73 18.88
CA SER A 573 3.81 -9.09 18.49
C SER A 573 2.83 -10.07 17.85
N LYS A 574 1.60 -10.11 18.38
CA LYS A 574 0.46 -10.92 17.90
C LYS A 574 0.16 -10.73 16.40
N TRP A 575 0.50 -9.56 15.84
CA TRP A 575 0.23 -9.22 14.43
C TRP A 575 1.35 -9.60 13.46
N SER A 576 2.58 -9.78 13.93
CA SER A 576 3.76 -10.09 13.09
C SER A 576 4.34 -11.49 13.32
N LYS A 577 3.92 -12.21 14.37
CA LYS A 577 4.48 -13.53 14.73
C LYS A 577 4.44 -14.55 13.58
N ALA A 578 3.43 -14.49 12.71
CA ALA A 578 3.31 -15.36 11.53
C ALA A 578 4.40 -15.14 10.46
N SER A 579 5.14 -14.02 10.50
CA SER A 579 6.28 -13.75 9.61
C SER A 579 7.61 -14.30 10.14
N VAL A 580 7.63 -14.86 11.36
CA VAL A 580 8.84 -15.42 11.98
C VAL A 580 8.89 -16.92 11.71
N TYR A 581 9.81 -17.30 10.85
CA TYR A 581 10.26 -18.68 10.66
C TYR A 581 11.57 -18.87 11.42
N ASP A 582 11.78 -20.05 11.99
CA ASP A 582 12.99 -20.41 12.74
C ASP A 582 14.24 -20.55 11.86
#